data_AF-A0A8G2L7F5-F1
#
_entry.id   AF-A0A8G2L7F5-F1
#
_cell.length_a   1.000
_cell.length_b   1.000
_cell.length_c   1.000
_cell.angle_alpha   90.00
_cell.angle_beta   90.00
_cell.angle_gamma   90.00
#
_symmetry.space_group_name_H-M   'P 1'
#
loop_
_entity.id
_entity.type
_entity.pdbx_description
1 polymer ?
#
loop_
_entity_poly.entity_id
_entity_poly.type
_entity_poly.pdbx_seq_one_letter_code
_entity_poly.pdbx_strand_id
1 'polypeptide(L)'
;MEIIIGANGRFGSLLCSLLDDRICIDIDNINELGVYIKKADHVFLSVPVDAALNIIDSYDYNNFVEISSVKWPFKKYSGKITSIHPLFGPMSYNKINDVIFINDISRDNSLNELNKIFKNWHFIEMTSDEHDLLMSEIMVKPYIISMMLDCKSDIKTGSYKKLLEVSEIKNKESWKVFNDTLIYNPYTMNVINDLIERLNKTRDLIEHNRL
;
A
#
# COMPACT_ATOMS: atom_id res chain seq x y z
N MET A 1 -3.59 21.60 12.47
CA MET A 1 -3.69 20.37 13.25
C MET A 1 -4.09 19.19 12.39
N GLU A 2 -3.18 18.22 12.27
CA GLU A 2 -3.41 16.96 11.55
C GLU A 2 -3.87 15.85 12.49
N ILE A 3 -4.62 14.88 11.97
CA ILE A 3 -4.96 13.65 12.72
C ILE A 3 -4.41 12.44 11.99
N ILE A 4 -3.78 11.52 12.73
CA ILE A 4 -3.32 10.23 12.22
C ILE A 4 -4.16 9.15 12.89
N ILE A 5 -4.92 8.39 12.10
CA ILE A 5 -5.62 7.18 12.55
C ILE A 5 -4.78 5.95 12.23
N GLY A 6 -4.69 5.02 13.17
CA GLY A 6 -3.83 3.83 13.06
C GLY A 6 -2.41 4.11 13.56
N ALA A 7 -2.28 4.96 14.58
CA ALA A 7 -1.00 5.43 15.10
C ALA A 7 -0.07 4.32 15.63
N ASN A 8 -0.61 3.18 16.08
CA ASN A 8 0.21 2.03 16.50
C ASN A 8 0.68 1.17 15.32
N GLY A 9 0.14 1.39 14.12
CA GLY A 9 0.64 0.77 12.90
C GLY A 9 2.03 1.29 12.53
N ARG A 10 2.78 0.50 11.77
CA ARG A 10 4.16 0.86 11.36
C ARG A 10 4.22 2.23 10.68
N PHE A 11 3.37 2.47 9.68
CA PHE A 11 3.36 3.73 8.96
C PHE A 11 2.71 4.87 9.76
N GLY A 12 1.64 4.60 10.52
CA GLY A 12 0.99 5.60 11.38
C GLY A 12 1.95 6.14 12.45
N SER A 13 2.74 5.26 13.06
CA SER A 13 3.81 5.64 13.98
C SER A 13 4.86 6.53 13.31
N LEU A 14 5.24 6.22 12.07
CA LEU A 14 6.12 7.08 11.27
C LEU A 14 5.47 8.44 11.05
N LEU A 15 4.26 8.54 10.52
CA LEU A 15 3.55 9.81 10.32
C LEU A 15 3.48 10.64 11.60
N CYS A 16 3.21 9.97 12.73
CA CYS A 16 3.29 10.59 14.03
C CYS A 16 4.69 11.18 14.26
N SER A 17 5.78 10.45 14.05
CA SER A 17 7.11 11.06 14.22
C SER A 17 7.43 12.23 13.26
N LEU A 18 6.70 12.41 12.15
CA LEU A 18 7.01 13.40 11.11
C LEU A 18 6.28 14.73 11.23
N LEU A 19 5.08 14.75 11.82
CA LEU A 19 4.20 15.93 11.80
C LEU A 19 4.23 16.66 13.15
N ASP A 20 4.58 17.94 13.21
CA ASP A 20 4.71 18.64 14.50
C ASP A 20 3.36 18.85 15.21
N ASP A 21 2.38 19.49 14.56
CA ASP A 21 1.04 19.79 15.10
C ASP A 21 0.02 18.70 14.73
N ARG A 22 -0.06 17.67 15.56
CA ARG A 22 -0.85 16.45 15.27
C ARG A 22 -1.54 15.83 16.49
N ILE A 23 -2.58 15.05 16.22
CA ILE A 23 -3.17 14.07 17.15
C ILE A 23 -2.99 12.67 16.57
N CYS A 24 -2.46 11.75 17.39
CA CYS A 24 -2.24 10.35 17.02
C CYS A 24 -3.26 9.47 17.73
N ILE A 25 -4.11 8.77 16.97
CA ILE A 25 -5.19 7.93 17.49
C ILE A 25 -5.10 6.55 16.85
N ASP A 26 -5.47 5.52 17.61
CA ASP A 26 -5.61 4.16 17.09
C ASP A 26 -7.08 3.75 16.95
N ILE A 27 -7.34 2.75 16.11
CA ILE A 27 -8.70 2.39 15.68
C ILE A 27 -9.61 1.96 16.83
N ASP A 28 -9.04 1.41 17.90
CA ASP A 28 -9.78 0.97 19.09
C ASP A 28 -10.41 2.14 19.86
N ASN A 29 -9.91 3.36 19.64
CA ASN A 29 -10.38 4.59 20.28
C ASN A 29 -11.20 5.48 19.33
N ILE A 30 -11.75 4.91 18.25
CA ILE A 30 -12.44 5.66 17.20
C ILE A 30 -13.74 6.34 17.65
N ASN A 31 -14.35 5.88 18.75
CA ASN A 31 -15.55 6.51 19.29
C ASN A 31 -15.30 7.93 19.83
N GLU A 32 -14.04 8.28 20.09
CA GLU A 32 -13.64 9.64 20.48
C GLU A 32 -13.40 10.57 19.26
N LEU A 33 -13.39 10.03 18.02
CA LEU A 33 -12.92 10.75 16.84
C LEU A 33 -13.87 11.85 16.32
N GLY A 34 -15.19 11.69 16.47
CA GLY A 34 -16.15 12.55 15.79
C GLY A 34 -16.02 14.04 16.12
N VAL A 35 -15.54 14.37 17.33
CA VAL A 35 -15.29 15.75 17.77
C VAL A 35 -14.01 16.32 17.15
N TYR A 36 -13.00 15.48 16.91
CA TYR A 36 -11.69 15.90 16.41
C TYR A 36 -11.63 15.96 14.89
N ILE A 37 -12.27 15.02 14.17
CA ILE A 37 -12.27 14.98 12.69
C ILE A 37 -12.75 16.32 12.11
N LYS A 38 -13.86 16.87 12.62
CA LYS A 38 -14.43 18.13 12.11
C LYS A 38 -13.57 19.37 12.34
N LYS A 39 -12.53 19.27 13.18
CA LYS A 39 -11.60 20.35 13.50
C LYS A 39 -10.22 20.15 12.88
N ALA A 40 -9.99 18.99 12.25
CA ALA A 40 -8.70 18.66 11.64
C ALA A 40 -8.58 19.30 10.27
N ASP A 41 -7.36 19.73 9.92
CA ASP A 41 -7.05 20.19 8.58
C ASP A 41 -7.03 18.99 7.63
N HIS A 42 -6.32 17.91 7.99
CA HIS A 42 -6.40 16.61 7.34
C HIS A 42 -6.50 15.46 8.35
N VAL A 43 -7.05 14.35 7.87
CA VAL A 43 -7.11 13.08 8.62
C VAL A 43 -6.44 11.98 7.79
N PHE A 44 -5.23 11.57 8.20
CA PHE A 44 -4.47 10.49 7.59
C PHE A 44 -4.96 9.13 8.07
N LEU A 45 -5.33 8.27 7.13
CA LEU A 45 -5.89 6.94 7.38
C LEU A 45 -4.80 5.87 7.22
N SER A 46 -3.96 5.70 8.24
CA SER A 46 -2.95 4.64 8.28
C SER A 46 -3.50 3.33 8.87
N VAL A 47 -4.63 2.89 8.33
CA VAL A 47 -5.35 1.70 8.76
C VAL A 47 -5.56 0.73 7.58
N PRO A 48 -5.94 -0.54 7.83
CA PRO A 48 -6.33 -1.45 6.76
C PRO A 48 -7.45 -0.90 5.85
N VAL A 49 -7.57 -1.44 4.64
CA VAL A 49 -8.46 -0.88 3.60
C VAL A 49 -9.91 -0.81 4.09
N ASP A 50 -10.44 -1.90 4.66
CA ASP A 50 -11.80 -1.98 5.18
C ASP A 50 -12.07 -0.95 6.29
N ALA A 51 -11.12 -0.75 7.20
CA ALA A 51 -11.20 0.28 8.21
C ALA A 51 -11.25 1.69 7.61
N ALA A 52 -10.40 1.98 6.62
CA ALA A 52 -10.39 3.28 5.95
C ALA A 52 -11.72 3.56 5.23
N LEU A 53 -12.25 2.57 4.50
CA LEU A 53 -13.56 2.67 3.85
C LEU A 53 -14.67 2.98 4.86
N ASN A 54 -14.72 2.24 5.97
CA ASN A 54 -15.72 2.44 7.02
C ASN A 54 -15.64 3.84 7.64
N ILE A 55 -14.43 4.36 7.87
CA ILE A 55 -14.23 5.71 8.42
C ILE A 55 -14.74 6.76 7.42
N ILE A 56 -14.34 6.66 6.16
CA ILE A 56 -14.77 7.62 5.12
C ILE A 56 -16.30 7.61 4.99
N ASP A 57 -16.92 6.43 5.01
CA ASP A 57 -18.39 6.29 4.91
C ASP A 57 -19.13 6.80 6.16
N SER A 58 -18.47 6.88 7.33
CA SER A 58 -19.10 7.25 8.60
C SER A 58 -19.10 8.76 8.89
N TYR A 59 -18.28 9.54 8.19
CA TYR A 59 -18.09 10.95 8.49
C TYR A 59 -18.22 11.82 7.25
N ASP A 60 -19.06 12.85 7.33
CA ASP A 60 -19.15 13.91 6.32
C ASP A 60 -17.94 14.84 6.46
N TYR A 61 -16.81 14.43 5.86
CA TYR A 61 -15.52 15.12 5.90
C TYR A 61 -14.73 14.83 4.62
N ASN A 62 -14.18 15.89 4.00
CA ASN A 62 -13.56 15.79 2.66
C ASN A 62 -12.02 15.81 2.67
N ASN A 63 -11.38 16.03 3.83
CA ASN A 63 -9.91 16.11 3.92
C ASN A 63 -9.29 14.82 4.48
N PHE A 64 -9.93 13.68 4.20
CA PHE A 64 -9.28 12.39 4.42
C PHE A 64 -8.11 12.21 3.47
N VAL A 65 -7.02 11.67 3.99
CA VAL A 65 -5.85 11.23 3.22
C VAL A 65 -5.70 9.73 3.42
N GLU A 66 -6.13 8.94 2.44
CA GLU A 66 -5.91 7.49 2.46
C GLU A 66 -4.55 7.15 1.84
N ILE A 67 -3.85 6.18 2.44
CA ILE A 67 -2.44 5.89 2.14
C ILE A 67 -2.20 4.42 1.74
N SER A 68 -3.26 3.69 1.41
CA SER A 68 -3.23 2.23 1.22
C SER A 68 -2.30 1.81 0.07
N SER A 69 -1.96 0.53 -0.05
CA SER A 69 -1.14 0.02 -1.16
C SER A 69 -1.94 -0.35 -2.42
N VAL A 70 -3.26 -0.10 -2.43
CA VAL A 70 -4.18 -0.48 -3.52
C VAL A 70 -5.30 0.55 -3.66
N LYS A 71 -5.60 1.02 -4.87
CA LYS A 71 -6.46 2.19 -5.07
C LYS A 71 -7.86 1.89 -5.52
N TRP A 72 -8.07 0.74 -6.16
CA TRP A 72 -9.37 0.32 -6.69
C TRP A 72 -10.55 0.49 -5.71
N PRO A 73 -10.46 0.12 -4.42
CA PRO A 73 -11.56 0.30 -3.48
C PRO A 73 -11.95 1.75 -3.23
N PHE A 74 -11.03 2.69 -3.44
CA PHE A 74 -11.22 4.11 -3.15
C PHE A 74 -11.72 4.90 -4.36
N LYS A 75 -11.79 4.30 -5.57
CA LYS A 75 -12.34 4.94 -6.79
C LYS A 75 -13.75 5.54 -6.56
N LYS A 76 -14.56 4.93 -5.69
CA LYS A 76 -15.90 5.42 -5.34
C LYS A 76 -15.92 6.79 -4.65
N TYR A 77 -14.78 7.27 -4.17
CA TYR A 77 -14.61 8.57 -3.50
C TYR A 77 -13.92 9.63 -4.35
N SER A 78 -13.88 9.45 -5.68
CA SER A 78 -13.25 10.40 -6.59
C SER A 78 -13.68 11.85 -6.32
N GLY A 79 -12.69 12.73 -6.16
CA GLY A 79 -12.86 14.15 -5.86
C GLY A 79 -13.24 14.48 -4.42
N LYS A 80 -13.42 13.48 -3.54
CA LYS A 80 -13.88 13.68 -2.14
C LYS A 80 -12.81 13.43 -1.08
N ILE A 81 -11.75 12.70 -1.42
CA ILE A 81 -10.65 12.40 -0.51
C ILE A 81 -9.33 12.75 -1.20
N THR A 82 -8.22 12.58 -0.49
CA THR A 82 -6.87 12.55 -1.08
C THR A 82 -6.35 11.12 -1.00
N SER A 83 -5.82 10.61 -2.10
CA SER A 83 -5.35 9.22 -2.20
C SER A 83 -3.88 9.21 -2.59
N ILE A 84 -3.06 8.57 -1.76
CA ILE A 84 -1.61 8.46 -1.96
C ILE A 84 -1.11 7.05 -1.68
N HIS A 85 0.11 6.76 -2.10
CA HIS A 85 0.84 5.55 -1.72
C HIS A 85 2.30 5.91 -1.43
N PRO A 86 2.68 6.05 -0.16
CA PRO A 86 4.07 6.19 0.22
C PRO A 86 4.84 4.90 -0.09
N LEU A 87 5.88 4.96 -0.94
CA LEU A 87 6.66 3.78 -1.34
C LEU A 87 7.76 3.43 -0.34
N PHE A 88 7.59 3.86 0.91
CA PHE A 88 8.52 3.66 2.00
C PHE A 88 7.77 3.35 3.29
N GLY A 89 8.45 2.64 4.18
CA GLY A 89 8.02 2.43 5.55
C GLY A 89 9.07 2.97 6.53
N PRO A 90 8.91 2.73 7.84
CA PRO A 90 9.86 3.18 8.86
C PRO A 90 11.32 2.77 8.59
N MET A 91 11.51 1.60 7.98
CA MET A 91 12.84 1.04 7.69
C MET A 91 13.54 1.65 6.46
N SER A 92 12.78 2.30 5.57
CA SER A 92 13.29 2.90 4.33
C SER A 92 13.12 4.41 4.27
N TYR A 93 12.42 5.00 5.24
CA TYR A 93 12.34 6.44 5.43
C TYR A 93 13.77 7.02 5.57
N ASN A 94 14.08 8.06 4.79
CA ASN A 94 15.41 8.65 4.51
C ASN A 94 16.23 8.04 3.37
N LYS A 95 15.84 6.87 2.81
CA LYS A 95 16.46 6.31 1.60
C LYS A 95 15.56 6.46 0.37
N ILE A 96 14.26 6.37 0.61
CA ILE A 96 13.21 6.52 -0.39
C ILE A 96 12.20 7.48 0.20
N ASN A 97 11.83 8.48 -0.59
CA ASN A 97 10.87 9.53 -0.25
C ASN A 97 9.83 9.72 -1.36
N ASP A 98 9.76 8.78 -2.30
CA ASP A 98 8.76 8.75 -3.36
C ASP A 98 7.38 8.39 -2.79
N VAL A 99 6.39 9.17 -3.20
CA VAL A 99 4.98 8.98 -2.87
C VAL A 99 4.19 9.06 -4.15
N ILE A 100 3.40 8.04 -4.45
CA ILE A 100 2.49 8.11 -5.58
C ILE A 100 1.25 8.91 -5.15
N PHE A 101 0.89 9.93 -5.90
CA PHE A 101 -0.34 10.70 -5.75
C PHE A 101 -1.34 10.28 -6.84
N ILE A 102 -2.61 10.09 -6.46
CA ILE A 102 -3.62 9.50 -7.35
C ILE A 102 -4.57 10.57 -7.88
N ASN A 103 -4.39 10.95 -9.13
CA ASN A 103 -5.02 12.12 -9.73
C ASN A 103 -6.54 11.99 -9.92
N ASP A 104 -7.02 10.80 -10.23
CA ASP A 104 -8.43 10.52 -10.54
C ASP A 104 -9.26 10.18 -9.29
N ILE A 105 -8.63 10.03 -8.12
CA ILE A 105 -9.31 9.89 -6.83
C ILE A 105 -9.22 11.17 -6.02
N SER A 106 -8.07 11.83 -6.05
CA SER A 106 -7.78 12.94 -5.16
C SER A 106 -8.57 14.20 -5.49
N ARG A 107 -8.97 14.93 -4.46
CA ARG A 107 -9.61 16.25 -4.57
C ARG A 107 -8.66 17.28 -5.17
N ASP A 108 -9.23 18.30 -5.79
CA ASP A 108 -8.48 19.46 -6.29
C ASP A 108 -7.63 20.10 -5.19
N ASN A 109 -6.47 20.65 -5.59
CA ASN A 109 -5.48 21.30 -4.73
C ASN A 109 -4.84 20.45 -3.62
N SER A 110 -5.27 19.20 -3.40
CA SER A 110 -4.71 18.35 -2.33
C SER A 110 -3.20 18.10 -2.49
N LEU A 111 -2.69 17.95 -3.72
CA LEU A 111 -1.24 17.82 -3.96
C LEU A 111 -0.46 19.05 -3.46
N ASN A 112 -0.98 20.25 -3.69
CA ASN A 112 -0.35 21.49 -3.21
C ASN A 112 -0.36 21.58 -1.68
N GLU A 113 -1.40 21.06 -1.04
CA GLU A 113 -1.51 21.00 0.42
C GLU A 113 -0.53 19.97 1.00
N LEU A 114 -0.47 18.77 0.42
CA LEU A 114 0.50 17.75 0.81
C LEU A 114 1.95 18.21 0.65
N ASN A 115 2.28 18.96 -0.42
CA ASN A 115 3.61 19.54 -0.60
C ASN A 115 3.98 20.57 0.50
N LYS A 116 3.00 21.25 1.10
CA LYS A 116 3.24 22.15 2.24
C LYS A 116 3.50 21.37 3.53
N ILE A 117 2.80 20.24 3.71
CA ILE A 117 2.94 19.36 4.87
C ILE A 117 4.26 18.59 4.81
N PHE A 118 4.57 17.97 3.67
CA PHE A 118 5.72 17.07 3.50
C PHE A 118 6.74 17.62 2.50
N LYS A 119 7.55 18.59 2.93
CA LYS A 119 8.53 19.27 2.07
C LYS A 119 9.59 18.35 1.44
N ASN A 120 9.86 17.20 2.05
CA ASN A 120 10.89 16.27 1.61
C ASN A 120 10.34 15.08 0.82
N TRP A 121 9.02 15.02 0.58
CA TRP A 121 8.42 13.96 -0.23
C TRP A 121 8.47 14.33 -1.70
N HIS A 122 8.74 13.34 -2.54
CA HIS A 122 8.71 13.48 -3.99
C HIS A 122 7.43 12.81 -4.51
N PHE A 123 6.50 13.62 -5.02
CA PHE A 123 5.21 13.12 -5.48
C PHE A 123 5.27 12.73 -6.97
N ILE A 124 4.86 11.51 -7.25
CA ILE A 124 4.71 10.96 -8.60
C ILE A 124 3.21 10.83 -8.87
N GLU A 125 2.72 11.52 -9.89
CA GLU A 125 1.30 11.52 -10.23
C GLU A 125 0.96 10.39 -11.20
N MET A 126 -0.14 9.67 -10.94
CA MET A 126 -0.74 8.73 -11.89
C MET A 126 -2.23 8.51 -11.56
N THR A 127 -2.96 7.89 -12.47
CA THR A 127 -4.33 7.41 -12.18
C THR A 127 -4.31 6.17 -11.29
N SER A 128 -5.44 5.90 -10.65
CA SER A 128 -5.63 4.71 -9.82
C SER A 128 -5.51 3.40 -10.61
N ASP A 129 -5.87 3.42 -11.90
CA ASP A 129 -5.70 2.29 -12.83
C ASP A 129 -4.23 2.03 -13.14
N GLU A 130 -3.48 3.07 -13.51
CA GLU A 130 -2.03 3.00 -13.74
C GLU A 130 -1.28 2.55 -12.49
N HIS A 131 -1.67 3.07 -11.31
CA HIS A 131 -1.12 2.65 -10.02
C HIS A 131 -1.35 1.16 -9.78
N ASP A 132 -2.59 0.68 -9.83
CA ASP A 132 -2.88 -0.71 -9.50
C ASP A 132 -2.29 -1.68 -10.54
N LEU A 133 -2.22 -1.28 -11.81
CA LEU A 133 -1.50 -2.01 -12.84
C LEU A 133 0.00 -2.10 -12.53
N LEU A 134 0.64 -0.98 -12.15
CA LEU A 134 2.04 -0.96 -11.75
C LEU A 134 2.29 -1.83 -10.51
N MET A 135 1.46 -1.69 -9.47
CA MET A 135 1.56 -2.49 -8.25
C MET A 135 1.32 -3.98 -8.53
N SER A 136 0.57 -4.32 -9.58
CA SER A 136 0.41 -5.71 -10.00
C SER A 136 1.75 -6.34 -10.41
N GLU A 137 2.62 -5.55 -11.03
CA GLU A 137 3.96 -5.95 -11.46
C GLU A 137 4.96 -5.93 -10.30
N ILE A 138 5.01 -4.84 -9.53
CA ILE A 138 6.11 -4.59 -8.59
C ILE A 138 5.81 -5.02 -7.15
N MET A 139 4.55 -5.33 -6.81
CA MET A 139 4.16 -5.84 -5.48
C MET A 139 3.42 -7.18 -5.57
N VAL A 140 2.30 -7.24 -6.29
CA VAL A 140 1.44 -8.44 -6.33
C VAL A 140 2.18 -9.65 -6.90
N LYS A 141 2.87 -9.50 -8.04
CA LYS A 141 3.65 -10.59 -8.64
C LYS A 141 4.75 -11.11 -7.70
N PRO A 142 5.64 -10.28 -7.12
CA PRO A 142 6.57 -10.73 -6.08
C PRO A 142 5.90 -11.43 -4.89
N TYR A 143 4.74 -10.93 -4.43
CA TYR A 143 3.99 -11.52 -3.33
C TYR A 143 3.51 -12.94 -3.67
N ILE A 144 2.86 -13.12 -4.81
CA ILE A 144 2.40 -14.44 -5.28
C ILE A 144 3.58 -15.40 -5.41
N ILE A 145 4.68 -14.97 -6.05
CA ILE A 145 5.88 -15.80 -6.18
C ILE A 145 6.39 -16.22 -4.81
N SER A 146 6.50 -15.29 -3.85
CA SER A 146 6.97 -15.60 -2.49
C SER A 146 6.07 -16.59 -1.74
N MET A 147 4.76 -16.60 -2.00
CA MET A 147 3.82 -17.57 -1.43
C MET A 147 4.03 -18.97 -1.98
N MET A 148 4.36 -19.08 -3.26
CA MET A 148 4.61 -20.36 -3.93
C MET A 148 5.93 -21.02 -3.48
N LEU A 149 6.86 -20.25 -2.92
CA LEU A 149 8.17 -20.75 -2.49
C LEU A 149 8.11 -21.37 -1.09
N ASP A 150 8.65 -22.59 -0.99
CA ASP A 150 8.89 -23.34 0.24
C ASP A 150 10.38 -23.73 0.31
N CYS A 151 11.20 -22.86 0.91
CA CYS A 151 12.64 -23.02 0.97
C CYS A 151 13.07 -23.71 2.29
N LYS A 152 13.48 -24.99 2.23
CA LYS A 152 13.78 -25.82 3.41
C LYS A 152 15.22 -26.35 3.53
N SER A 153 16.07 -26.11 2.53
CA SER A 153 17.45 -26.63 2.53
C SER A 153 18.40 -25.78 3.39
N ASP A 154 19.29 -26.46 4.12
CA ASP A 154 20.40 -25.84 4.85
C ASP A 154 21.62 -25.52 3.96
N ILE A 155 21.71 -26.13 2.77
CA ILE A 155 22.81 -25.90 1.83
C ILE A 155 22.51 -24.64 1.01
N LYS A 156 23.33 -23.60 1.19
CA LYS A 156 23.11 -22.27 0.57
C LYS A 156 24.05 -22.02 -0.60
N THR A 157 23.58 -22.29 -1.82
CA THR A 157 24.24 -21.83 -3.05
C THR A 157 23.94 -20.34 -3.31
N GLY A 158 24.68 -19.70 -4.22
CA GLY A 158 24.41 -18.31 -4.61
C GLY A 158 22.97 -18.10 -5.14
N SER A 159 22.50 -19.01 -5.99
CA SER A 159 21.13 -18.97 -6.51
C SER A 159 20.09 -19.23 -5.42
N TYR A 160 20.36 -20.15 -4.50
CA TYR A 160 19.43 -20.46 -3.42
C TYR A 160 19.29 -19.30 -2.42
N LYS A 161 20.37 -18.53 -2.17
CA LYS A 161 20.30 -17.30 -1.36
C LYS A 161 19.34 -16.27 -1.96
N LYS A 162 19.37 -16.05 -3.27
CA LYS A 162 18.42 -15.17 -3.95
C LYS A 162 16.97 -15.68 -3.84
N LEU A 163 16.78 -17.00 -3.95
CA LEU A 163 15.46 -17.60 -3.78
C LEU A 163 14.91 -17.40 -2.36
N LEU A 164 15.77 -17.53 -1.34
CA LEU A 164 15.43 -17.22 0.05
C LEU A 164 15.01 -15.75 0.22
N GLU A 165 15.73 -14.80 -0.37
CA GLU A 165 15.37 -13.38 -0.33
C GLU A 165 13.98 -13.10 -0.91
N VAL A 166 13.61 -13.79 -2.00
CA VAL A 166 12.27 -13.71 -2.60
C VAL A 166 11.22 -14.37 -1.70
N SER A 167 11.51 -15.55 -1.14
CA SER A 167 10.61 -16.25 -0.21
C SER A 167 10.28 -15.41 1.03
N GLU A 168 11.22 -14.59 1.50
CA GLU A 168 11.04 -13.72 2.67
C GLU A 168 10.17 -12.48 2.39
N ILE A 169 9.81 -12.18 1.14
CA ILE A 169 8.99 -11.00 0.82
C ILE A 169 7.65 -11.02 1.57
N LYS A 170 6.96 -12.16 1.63
CA LYS A 170 5.69 -12.32 2.37
C LYS A 170 5.79 -12.04 3.87
N ASN A 171 7.00 -12.12 4.44
CA ASN A 171 7.25 -11.93 5.87
C ASN A 171 7.62 -10.48 6.23
N LYS A 172 7.87 -9.61 5.24
CA LYS A 172 8.30 -8.22 5.46
C LYS A 172 7.13 -7.25 5.69
N GLU A 173 5.92 -7.67 5.36
CA GLU A 173 4.69 -6.89 5.47
C GLU A 173 3.73 -7.51 6.49
N SER A 174 2.84 -6.72 7.07
CA SER A 174 1.76 -7.30 7.89
C SER A 174 0.86 -8.18 7.02
N TRP A 175 0.36 -9.29 7.56
CA TRP A 175 -0.54 -10.18 6.82
C TRP A 175 -1.75 -9.43 6.25
N LYS A 176 -2.31 -8.47 6.99
CA LYS A 176 -3.47 -7.68 6.54
C LYS A 176 -3.16 -6.83 5.32
N VAL A 177 -2.06 -6.05 5.33
CA VAL A 177 -1.66 -5.22 4.17
C VAL A 177 -1.29 -6.09 2.97
N PHE A 178 -0.57 -7.19 3.22
CA PHE A 178 -0.24 -8.17 2.19
C PHE A 178 -1.49 -8.72 1.52
N ASN A 179 -2.45 -9.19 2.32
CA ASN A 179 -3.70 -9.78 1.85
C ASN A 179 -4.60 -8.75 1.16
N ASP A 180 -4.73 -7.54 1.71
CA ASP A 180 -5.51 -6.45 1.09
C ASP A 180 -4.96 -6.09 -0.28
N THR A 181 -3.63 -6.03 -0.43
CA THR A 181 -2.98 -5.77 -1.73
C THR A 181 -3.36 -6.83 -2.77
N LEU A 182 -3.36 -8.11 -2.38
CA LEU A 182 -3.73 -9.21 -3.29
C LEU A 182 -5.23 -9.21 -3.62
N ILE A 183 -6.09 -9.09 -2.62
CA ILE A 183 -7.55 -9.23 -2.78
C ILE A 183 -8.14 -8.04 -3.54
N TYR A 184 -7.70 -6.82 -3.24
CA TYR A 184 -8.33 -5.62 -3.80
C TYR A 184 -7.70 -5.15 -5.11
N ASN A 185 -6.51 -5.62 -5.48
CA ASN A 185 -5.92 -5.24 -6.76
C ASN A 185 -6.64 -5.99 -7.91
N PRO A 186 -7.27 -5.28 -8.86
CA PRO A 186 -8.08 -5.91 -9.89
C PRO A 186 -7.27 -6.75 -10.89
N TYR A 187 -5.95 -6.58 -10.95
CA TYR A 187 -5.06 -7.30 -11.85
C TYR A 187 -4.45 -8.57 -11.23
N THR A 188 -4.70 -8.87 -9.95
CA THR A 188 -4.13 -10.03 -9.26
C THR A 188 -4.39 -11.34 -10.01
N MET A 189 -5.62 -11.56 -10.49
CA MET A 189 -5.94 -12.78 -11.22
C MET A 189 -5.24 -12.85 -12.58
N ASN A 190 -5.00 -11.71 -13.24
CA ASN A 190 -4.23 -11.67 -14.48
C ASN A 190 -2.78 -12.09 -14.23
N VAL A 191 -2.19 -11.65 -13.13
CA VAL A 191 -0.84 -12.06 -12.71
C VAL A 191 -0.78 -13.57 -12.45
N ILE A 192 -1.76 -14.13 -11.73
CA ILE A 192 -1.82 -15.57 -11.46
C ILE A 192 -1.93 -16.36 -12.78
N ASN A 193 -2.81 -15.95 -13.69
CA ASN A 193 -3.00 -16.63 -14.97
C ASN A 193 -1.75 -16.57 -15.84
N ASP A 194 -1.06 -15.42 -15.93
CA ASP A 194 0.21 -15.28 -16.66
C ASP A 194 1.30 -16.18 -16.06
N LEU A 195 1.40 -16.27 -14.73
CA LEU A 195 2.34 -17.17 -14.07
C LEU A 195 2.05 -18.65 -14.37
N ILE A 196 0.78 -19.07 -14.34
CA ILE A 196 0.36 -20.44 -14.71
C ILE A 196 0.73 -20.74 -16.16
N GLU A 197 0.43 -19.83 -17.09
CA GLU A 197 0.74 -19.99 -18.50
C GLU A 197 2.26 -20.15 -18.72
N ARG A 198 3.06 -19.29 -18.10
CA ARG A 198 4.54 -19.36 -18.16
C ARG A 198 5.09 -20.66 -17.58
N LEU A 199 4.52 -21.12 -16.46
CA LEU A 199 4.93 -22.38 -15.84
C LEU A 199 4.63 -23.57 -16.75
N ASN A 200 3.44 -23.61 -17.36
CA ASN A 200 3.06 -24.65 -18.32
C ASN A 200 4.01 -24.65 -19.53
N LYS A 201 4.28 -23.48 -20.14
CA LYS A 201 5.25 -23.38 -21.25
C LYS A 201 6.64 -23.87 -20.85
N THR A 202 7.08 -23.57 -19.64
CA THR A 202 8.38 -24.02 -19.11
C THR A 202 8.41 -25.54 -18.92
N ARG A 203 7.34 -26.12 -18.37
CA ARG A 203 7.19 -27.58 -18.22
C ARG A 203 7.24 -28.25 -19.58
N ASP A 204 6.43 -27.79 -20.54
CA ASP A 204 6.35 -28.39 -21.86
C ASP A 204 7.72 -28.34 -22.55
N LEU A 205 8.46 -27.22 -22.46
CA LEU A 205 9.82 -27.12 -22.98
C LEU A 205 10.77 -28.15 -22.35
N ILE A 206 10.71 -28.36 -21.04
CA ILE A 206 11.55 -29.35 -20.35
C ILE A 206 11.18 -30.76 -20.78
N GLU A 207 9.88 -31.08 -20.89
CA GLU A 207 9.40 -32.41 -21.31
C GLU A 207 9.83 -32.76 -22.73
N HIS A 208 9.74 -31.82 -23.67
CA HIS A 208 10.19 -32.04 -25.05
C HIS A 208 11.70 -32.27 -25.19
N ASN A 209 12.50 -31.77 -24.24
CA ASN A 209 13.96 -31.90 -24.25
C ASN A 209 14.46 -33.03 -23.32
N ARG A 210 13.57 -33.79 -22.69
CA ARG A 210 13.95 -35.00 -21.93
C ARG A 210 14.17 -36.15 -22.92
N LEU A 211 15.44 -36.57 -23.02
CA LEU A 211 15.88 -37.81 -23.68
C LEU A 211 15.35 -39.05 -22.94
#